data_AF-A0A7W0PZZ1-F1
#
_entry.id   AF-A0A7W0PZZ1-F1
#
_cell.length_a   1.000
_cell.length_b   1.000
_cell.length_c   1.000
_cell.angle_alpha   90.00
_cell.angle_beta   90.00
_cell.angle_gamma   90.00
#
_symmetry.space_group_name_H-M   'P 1'
#
loop_
_entity.id
_entity.type
_entity.pdbx_description
1 polymer ?
#
loop_
_entity_poly.entity_id
_entity_poly.type
_entity_poly.pdbx_seq_one_letter_code
_entity_poly.pdbx_strand_id
1 'polypeptide(L)'
;GLLVTRRYELAGLVIGAATAAKWPGALALVPLAVAAWGQWRRLAYAGGLALAGFVIASPFAVVHVGEAASDWWRGLSRARDGSLGAGDDSFSAVAFTSHLWDALGPALVVALIGLGVAVARRDSADRVLASFVAVYFLALLPLDSHFDRYVLPLVPVLGVLAGRFTSFAPVTLLLLVVPFAWTVRDTRELTETDTGALIVVFVEREARGAAFPGPWVALHRLPSRR
;
A
#
# COMPACT_ATOMS: atom_id res chain seq x y z
N GLY A 1 15.94 7.14 12.59
CA GLY A 1 17.32 7.48 12.18
C GLY A 1 17.43 8.85 11.50
N LEU A 2 16.81 9.06 10.33
CA LEU A 2 17.00 10.28 9.52
C LEU A 2 16.20 11.52 9.97
N LEU A 3 14.98 11.33 10.50
CA LEU A 3 14.17 12.41 11.08
C LEU A 3 14.62 12.84 12.49
N VAL A 4 15.35 11.96 13.19
CA VAL A 4 15.88 12.20 14.55
C VAL A 4 17.10 13.11 14.52
N THR A 5 17.84 13.13 13.41
CA THR A 5 19.03 13.99 13.21
C THR A 5 18.71 15.32 12.49
N ARG A 6 17.42 15.64 12.25
CA ARG A 6 16.95 16.86 11.55
C ARG A 6 17.60 17.09 10.17
N ARG A 7 18.01 16.03 9.47
CA ARG A 7 18.54 16.11 8.10
C ARG A 7 17.41 16.11 7.08
N TYR A 8 16.63 17.18 7.06
CA TYR A 8 15.47 17.34 6.18
C TYR A 8 15.87 17.31 4.70
N GLU A 9 17.09 17.74 4.40
CA GLU A 9 17.69 17.76 3.07
C GLU A 9 17.78 16.35 2.47
N LEU A 10 18.36 15.41 3.22
CA LEU A 10 18.47 14.00 2.82
C LEU A 10 17.10 13.34 2.75
N ALA A 11 16.19 13.68 3.69
CA ALA A 11 14.82 13.18 3.66
C ALA A 11 14.12 13.60 2.37
N GLY A 12 14.26 14.87 1.97
CA GLY A 12 13.77 15.39 0.70
C GLY A 12 14.27 14.59 -0.49
N LEU A 13 15.60 14.44 -0.62
CA LEU A 13 16.20 13.69 -1.73
C LEU A 13 15.70 12.24 -1.82
N VAL A 14 15.59 11.54 -0.69
CA VAL A 14 15.06 10.16 -0.63
C VAL A 14 13.58 10.13 -1.00
N ILE A 15 12.79 11.11 -0.58
CA ILE A 15 11.37 11.23 -0.97
C ILE A 15 11.25 11.43 -2.49
N GLY A 16 12.10 12.27 -3.08
CA GLY A 16 12.17 12.46 -4.52
C GLY A 16 12.43 11.16 -5.28
N ALA A 17 13.46 10.42 -4.87
CA ALA A 17 13.79 9.12 -5.47
C ALA A 17 12.69 8.07 -5.27
N ALA A 18 12.06 8.03 -4.08
CA ALA A 18 10.95 7.14 -3.80
C ALA A 18 9.72 7.46 -4.67
N THR A 19 9.45 8.75 -4.90
CA THR A 19 8.36 9.22 -5.76
C THR A 19 8.56 8.78 -7.21
N ALA A 20 9.80 8.83 -7.69
CA ALA A 20 10.16 8.34 -9.02
C ALA A 20 9.94 6.83 -9.16
N ALA A 21 10.19 6.05 -8.10
CA ALA A 21 9.95 4.61 -8.10
C ALA A 21 8.46 4.26 -8.03
N LYS A 22 7.69 4.96 -7.19
CA LYS A 22 6.25 4.74 -7.07
C LYS A 22 5.53 5.97 -6.52
N TRP A 23 4.32 6.20 -7.03
CA TRP A 23 3.47 7.34 -6.65
C TRP A 23 3.29 7.58 -5.14
N PRO A 24 3.18 6.56 -4.26
CA PRO A 24 2.97 6.81 -2.85
C PRO A 24 4.19 7.45 -2.16
N GLY A 25 5.37 7.44 -2.80
CA GLY A 25 6.53 8.18 -2.32
C GLY A 25 6.25 9.67 -2.16
N ALA A 26 5.41 10.26 -3.02
CA ALA A 26 5.05 11.68 -2.93
C ALA A 26 4.30 12.01 -1.63
N LEU A 27 3.55 11.05 -1.08
CA LEU A 27 2.79 11.25 0.16
C LEU A 27 3.70 11.50 1.36
N ALA A 28 4.97 11.08 1.31
CA ALA A 28 5.96 11.36 2.34
C ALA A 28 6.37 12.85 2.42
N LEU A 29 5.96 13.69 1.46
CA LEU A 29 6.10 15.14 1.57
C LEU A 29 5.27 15.73 2.71
N VAL A 30 4.12 15.12 3.06
CA VAL A 30 3.28 15.60 4.18
C VAL A 30 3.96 15.39 5.54
N PRO A 31 4.42 14.19 5.92
CA PRO A 31 5.16 14.02 7.17
C PRO A 31 6.47 14.83 7.19
N LEU A 32 7.10 15.10 6.04
CA LEU A 32 8.23 16.04 5.96
C LEU A 32 7.80 17.47 6.31
N ALA A 33 6.67 17.95 5.77
CA ALA A 33 6.11 19.26 6.09
C ALA A 33 5.74 19.37 7.58
N VAL A 34 5.15 18.32 8.15
CA VAL A 34 4.85 18.23 9.59
C VAL A 34 6.13 18.26 10.43
N ALA A 35 7.18 17.54 10.00
CA ALA A 35 8.46 17.48 10.72
C ALA A 35 9.24 18.81 10.69
N ALA A 36 9.09 19.58 9.60
CA ALA A 36 9.78 20.84 9.36
C ALA A 36 8.87 22.06 9.58
N TRP A 37 7.69 21.88 10.19
CA TRP A 37 6.73 22.96 10.42
C TRP A 37 7.36 24.11 11.21
N GLY A 38 7.20 25.35 10.73
CA GLY A 38 7.86 26.54 11.29
C GLY A 38 9.31 26.76 10.85
N GLN A 39 9.93 25.81 10.12
CA GLN A 39 11.26 25.94 9.53
C GLN A 39 11.17 26.06 7.99
N TRP A 40 10.40 27.02 7.50
CA TRP A 40 10.04 27.19 6.08
C TRP A 40 11.25 27.16 5.12
N ARG A 41 12.36 27.78 5.51
CA ARG A 41 13.58 27.76 4.69
C ARG A 41 14.15 26.34 4.51
N ARG A 42 14.14 25.54 5.58
CA ARG A 42 14.60 24.13 5.52
C ARG A 42 13.61 23.25 4.77
N LEU A 43 12.31 23.50 4.93
CA LEU A 43 11.28 22.83 4.14
C LEU A 43 11.45 23.13 2.64
N ALA A 44 11.74 24.38 2.27
CA ALA A 44 12.02 24.76 0.90
C ALA A 44 13.26 24.05 0.34
N TYR A 45 14.37 24.00 1.09
CA TYR A 45 15.56 23.23 0.68
C TYR A 45 15.27 21.73 0.54
N ALA A 46 14.54 21.14 1.48
CA ALA A 46 14.14 19.74 1.40
C ALA A 46 13.22 19.47 0.20
N GLY A 47 12.27 20.36 -0.09
CA GLY A 47 11.41 20.30 -1.26
C GLY A 47 12.20 20.42 -2.57
N GLY A 48 13.16 21.36 -2.63
CA GLY A 48 14.07 21.48 -3.77
C GLY A 48 14.91 20.22 -3.99
N LEU A 49 15.42 19.61 -2.92
CA LEU A 49 16.14 18.35 -2.99
C LEU A 49 15.24 17.16 -3.35
N ALA A 50 13.97 17.18 -2.97
CA ALA A 50 13.00 16.19 -3.43
C ALA A 50 12.75 16.29 -4.92
N LEU A 51 12.61 17.52 -5.45
CA LEU A 51 12.54 17.72 -6.90
C LEU A 51 13.81 17.24 -7.59
N ALA A 52 14.99 17.59 -7.07
CA ALA A 52 16.26 17.12 -7.62
C ALA A 52 16.36 15.59 -7.61
N GLY A 53 16.00 14.94 -6.50
CA GLY A 53 15.99 13.49 -6.37
C GLY A 53 15.04 12.82 -7.37
N PHE A 54 13.85 13.40 -7.58
CA PHE A 54 12.90 12.93 -8.58
C PHE A 54 13.44 13.07 -10.01
N VAL A 55 13.98 14.23 -10.36
CA VAL A 55 14.56 14.52 -11.68
C VAL A 55 15.73 13.58 -11.99
N ILE A 56 16.60 13.34 -11.02
CA ILE A 56 17.74 12.43 -11.17
C ILE A 56 17.28 10.98 -11.35
N ALA A 57 16.28 10.54 -10.57
CA ALA A 57 15.78 9.17 -10.62
C ALA A 57 14.83 8.91 -11.81
N SER A 58 14.19 9.93 -12.36
CA SER A 58 13.27 9.84 -13.49
C SER A 58 13.45 11.00 -14.49
N PRO A 59 14.58 11.03 -15.22
CA PRO A 59 14.83 12.09 -16.19
C PRO A 59 13.80 12.09 -17.32
N PHE A 60 13.29 10.91 -17.71
CA PHE A 60 12.28 10.78 -18.76
C PHE A 60 10.94 11.45 -18.42
N ALA A 61 10.54 11.42 -17.13
CA ALA A 61 9.33 12.11 -16.68
C ALA A 61 9.45 13.63 -16.81
N VAL A 62 10.67 14.18 -16.84
CA VAL A 62 10.95 15.61 -17.00
C VAL A 62 11.05 16.00 -18.46
N VAL A 63 11.61 15.13 -19.31
CA VAL A 63 11.66 15.38 -20.76
C VAL A 63 10.25 15.30 -21.37
N HIS A 64 9.42 14.38 -20.90
CA HIS A 64 8.07 14.13 -21.42
C HIS A 64 6.99 14.42 -20.37
N VAL A 65 7.03 15.60 -19.75
CA VAL A 65 6.10 15.96 -18.64
C VAL A 65 4.63 15.76 -19.03
N GLY A 66 4.25 16.12 -20.26
CA GLY A 66 2.88 15.98 -20.73
C GLY A 66 2.42 14.52 -20.79
N GLU A 67 3.26 13.64 -21.32
CA GLU A 67 2.97 12.20 -21.41
C GLU A 67 2.96 11.57 -20.01
N ALA A 68 3.98 11.87 -19.19
CA ALA A 68 4.07 11.38 -17.82
C ALA A 68 2.87 11.81 -16.95
N ALA A 69 2.42 13.06 -17.08
CA ALA A 69 1.24 13.56 -16.38
C ALA A 69 -0.05 12.89 -16.90
N SER A 70 -0.16 12.65 -18.21
CA SER A 70 -1.32 11.98 -18.79
C SER A 70 -1.41 10.51 -18.37
N ASP A 71 -0.28 9.79 -18.34
CA ASP A 71 -0.21 8.39 -17.94
C ASP A 71 -0.44 8.23 -16.44
N TRP A 72 0.08 9.18 -15.65
CA TRP A 72 -0.26 9.29 -14.24
C TRP A 72 -1.76 9.45 -14.02
N TRP A 73 -2.39 10.42 -14.70
CA TRP A 73 -3.82 10.68 -14.54
C TRP A 73 -4.65 9.48 -14.98
N ARG A 74 -4.32 8.86 -16.11
CA ARG A 74 -4.95 7.61 -16.57
C ARG A 74 -4.78 6.48 -15.57
N GLY A 75 -3.59 6.33 -14.98
CA GLY A 75 -3.33 5.33 -13.94
C GLY A 75 -4.19 5.56 -12.69
N LEU A 76 -4.28 6.81 -12.24
CA LEU A 76 -5.11 7.19 -11.09
C LEU A 76 -6.60 7.00 -11.39
N SER A 77 -7.09 7.43 -12.55
CA SER A 77 -8.47 7.20 -12.99
C SER A 77 -8.80 5.72 -13.02
N ARG A 78 -7.96 4.87 -13.63
CA ARG A 78 -8.19 3.40 -13.60
C ARG A 78 -8.21 2.82 -12.19
N ALA A 79 -7.38 3.34 -11.28
CA ALA A 79 -7.36 2.86 -9.90
C ALA A 79 -8.60 3.33 -9.11
N ARG A 80 -9.17 4.48 -9.48
CA ARG A 80 -10.44 5.01 -8.96
C ARG A 80 -11.65 4.32 -9.56
N ASP A 81 -11.66 4.04 -10.85
CA ASP A 81 -12.81 3.48 -11.58
C ASP A 81 -12.94 1.95 -11.39
N GLY A 82 -12.02 1.34 -10.63
CA GLY A 82 -11.94 -0.10 -10.45
C GLY A 82 -11.29 -0.81 -11.64
N SER A 83 -10.47 -1.83 -11.38
CA SER A 83 -9.93 -2.70 -12.43
C SER A 83 -10.59 -4.08 -12.39
N LEU A 84 -10.71 -4.73 -13.55
CA LEU A 84 -11.27 -6.08 -13.70
C LEU A 84 -10.65 -7.05 -12.66
N GLY A 85 -11.47 -7.54 -11.73
CA GLY A 85 -11.09 -8.48 -10.67
C GLY A 85 -10.69 -7.87 -9.32
N ALA A 86 -10.82 -6.54 -9.13
CA ALA A 86 -10.43 -5.85 -7.89
C ALA A 86 -11.54 -4.99 -7.25
N GLY A 87 -12.78 -5.12 -7.73
CA GLY A 87 -13.94 -4.47 -7.13
C GLY A 87 -14.66 -5.45 -6.21
N ASP A 88 -14.48 -5.29 -4.90
CA ASP A 88 -15.46 -5.77 -3.93
C ASP A 88 -16.52 -4.66 -3.77
N ASP A 89 -17.79 -5.02 -3.59
CA ASP A 89 -18.91 -4.08 -3.33
C ASP A 89 -18.79 -3.35 -1.96
N SER A 90 -17.65 -3.47 -1.29
CA SER A 90 -17.40 -2.94 0.05
C SER A 90 -16.88 -1.51 0.01
N PHE A 91 -17.33 -0.71 0.98
CA PHE A 91 -16.81 0.64 1.21
C PHE A 91 -15.27 0.60 1.37
N SER A 92 -14.54 1.43 0.62
CA SER A 92 -13.07 1.35 0.51
C SER A 92 -12.34 1.39 1.84
N ALA A 93 -12.84 2.12 2.84
CA ALA A 93 -12.24 2.12 4.17
C ALA A 93 -12.32 0.74 4.84
N VAL A 94 -13.44 0.02 4.68
CA VAL A 94 -13.61 -1.33 5.21
C VAL A 94 -12.68 -2.28 4.46
N ALA A 95 -12.66 -2.24 3.13
CA ALA A 95 -11.79 -3.10 2.31
C ALA A 95 -10.30 -2.94 2.68
N PHE A 96 -9.79 -1.71 2.74
CA PHE A 96 -8.39 -1.47 3.14
C PHE A 96 -8.11 -1.79 4.62
N THR A 97 -9.12 -1.71 5.49
CA THR A 97 -8.98 -2.17 6.89
C THR A 97 -8.90 -3.69 6.95
N SER A 98 -9.68 -4.41 6.13
CA SER A 98 -9.59 -5.87 5.99
C SER A 98 -8.21 -6.27 5.48
N HIS A 99 -7.70 -5.65 4.42
CA HIS A 99 -6.33 -5.91 3.94
C HIS A 99 -5.25 -5.64 4.99
N LEU A 100 -5.42 -4.60 5.82
CA LEU A 100 -4.52 -4.33 6.95
C LEU A 100 -4.62 -5.42 8.03
N TRP A 101 -5.82 -5.93 8.29
CA TRP A 101 -6.05 -7.04 9.20
C TRP A 101 -5.46 -8.34 8.67
N ASP A 102 -5.54 -8.61 7.37
CA ASP A 102 -4.93 -9.79 6.77
C ASP A 102 -3.41 -9.71 6.84
N ALA A 103 -2.84 -8.51 6.66
CA ALA A 103 -1.40 -8.30 6.73
C ALA A 103 -0.81 -8.33 8.16
N LEU A 104 -1.49 -7.72 9.14
CA LEU A 104 -0.96 -7.54 10.50
C LEU A 104 -1.68 -8.40 11.56
N GLY A 105 -2.85 -8.93 11.25
CA GLY A 105 -3.69 -9.67 12.18
C GLY A 105 -3.98 -8.86 13.46
N PRO A 106 -4.00 -9.54 14.62
CA PRO A 106 -4.21 -8.88 15.91
C PRO A 106 -3.16 -7.82 16.26
N ALA A 107 -1.97 -7.85 15.66
CA ALA A 107 -0.97 -6.80 15.87
C ALA A 107 -1.45 -5.42 15.38
N LEU A 108 -2.43 -5.38 14.47
CA LEU A 108 -3.09 -4.15 14.06
C LEU A 108 -3.74 -3.43 15.26
N VAL A 109 -4.34 -4.16 16.20
CA VAL A 109 -4.95 -3.55 17.40
C VAL A 109 -3.90 -2.81 18.24
N VAL A 110 -2.73 -3.44 18.43
CA VAL A 110 -1.61 -2.82 19.15
C VAL A 110 -1.08 -1.59 18.40
N ALA A 111 -1.00 -1.67 17.07
CA ALA A 111 -0.61 -0.53 16.24
C ALA A 111 -1.60 0.65 16.35
N LEU A 112 -2.91 0.38 16.36
CA LEU A 112 -3.95 1.40 16.51
C LEU A 112 -3.93 2.04 17.90
N ILE A 113 -3.69 1.26 18.96
CA ILE A 113 -3.46 1.80 20.31
C ILE A 113 -2.21 2.70 20.30
N GLY A 114 -1.13 2.25 19.68
CA GLY A 114 0.11 3.01 19.52
C GLY A 114 -0.09 4.32 18.75
N LEU A 115 -0.95 4.31 17.73
CA LEU A 115 -1.37 5.50 16.97
C LEU A 115 -2.19 6.45 17.84
N GLY A 116 -3.17 5.95 18.59
CA GLY A 116 -3.97 6.77 19.52
C GLY A 116 -3.10 7.46 20.57
N VAL A 117 -2.14 6.73 21.14
CA VAL A 117 -1.14 7.31 22.07
C VAL A 117 -0.26 8.35 21.37
N ALA A 118 0.16 8.11 20.12
CA ALA A 118 0.94 9.05 19.34
C ALA A 118 0.21 10.40 19.15
N VAL A 119 -1.08 10.32 18.79
CA VAL A 119 -1.94 11.50 18.62
C VAL A 119 -2.15 12.23 19.95
N ALA A 120 -2.30 11.50 21.05
CA ALA A 120 -2.50 12.08 22.39
C ALA A 120 -1.24 12.80 22.92
N ARG A 121 -0.05 12.20 22.75
CA ARG A 121 1.22 12.75 23.27
C ARG A 121 1.72 13.96 22.47
N ARG A 122 1.40 14.04 21.18
CA ARG A 122 1.79 15.14 20.28
C ARG A 122 3.29 15.37 20.16
N ASP A 123 4.10 14.35 20.45
CA ASP A 123 5.54 14.38 20.21
C ASP A 123 5.83 14.61 18.72
N SER A 124 6.99 15.19 18.39
CA SER A 124 7.32 15.51 17.00
C SER A 124 7.42 14.26 16.13
N ALA A 125 8.06 13.19 16.63
CA ALA A 125 8.14 11.92 15.91
C ALA A 125 6.75 11.28 15.73
N ASP A 126 5.89 11.40 16.74
CA ASP A 126 4.54 10.85 16.72
C ASP A 126 3.63 11.57 15.72
N ARG A 127 3.73 12.88 15.63
CA ARG A 127 3.04 13.67 14.62
C ARG A 127 3.45 13.27 13.21
N VAL A 128 4.73 13.01 12.99
CA VAL A 128 5.23 12.55 11.68
C VAL A 128 4.65 11.19 11.31
N LEU A 129 4.75 10.19 12.20
CA LEU A 129 4.20 8.86 11.94
C LEU A 129 2.68 8.90 11.75
N ALA A 130 1.95 9.60 12.62
CA ALA A 130 0.50 9.73 12.53
C ALA A 130 0.08 10.46 11.24
N SER A 131 0.79 11.52 10.84
CA SER A 131 0.50 12.23 9.59
C SER A 131 0.72 11.37 8.36
N PHE A 132 1.74 10.51 8.34
CA PHE A 132 1.95 9.56 7.26
C PHE A 132 0.80 8.55 7.18
N VAL A 133 0.44 7.93 8.32
CA VAL A 133 -0.68 6.97 8.38
C VAL A 133 -1.97 7.63 7.89
N ALA A 134 -2.27 8.83 8.39
CA ALA A 134 -3.48 9.56 8.02
C ALA A 134 -3.52 9.90 6.53
N VAL A 135 -2.50 10.57 5.99
CA VAL A 135 -2.48 10.99 4.58
C VAL A 135 -2.46 9.79 3.64
N TYR A 136 -1.70 8.75 3.98
CA TYR A 136 -1.63 7.57 3.16
C TYR A 136 -2.98 6.83 3.14
N PHE A 137 -3.60 6.62 4.30
CA PHE A 137 -4.92 5.97 4.37
C PHE A 137 -6.00 6.80 3.68
N LEU A 138 -6.00 8.13 3.84
CA LEU A 138 -6.90 9.04 3.12
C LEU A 138 -6.69 8.98 1.60
N ALA A 139 -5.46 8.80 1.13
CA ALA A 139 -5.17 8.63 -0.29
C ALA A 139 -5.67 7.28 -0.84
N LEU A 140 -5.93 6.29 0.02
CA LEU A 140 -6.53 5.02 -0.37
C LEU A 140 -8.06 5.10 -0.51
N LEU A 141 -8.75 5.92 0.31
CA LEU A 141 -10.21 6.00 0.32
C LEU A 141 -10.89 6.22 -1.03
N PRO A 142 -10.36 7.03 -1.97
CA PRO A 142 -11.00 7.22 -3.28
C PRO A 142 -10.68 6.11 -4.29
N LEU A 143 -9.92 5.07 -3.91
CA LEU A 143 -9.61 3.95 -4.79
C LEU A 143 -10.72 2.89 -4.68
N ASP A 144 -11.30 2.51 -5.82
CA ASP A 144 -12.23 1.37 -5.90
C ASP A 144 -11.52 0.06 -6.24
N SER A 145 -10.20 0.12 -6.53
CA SER A 145 -9.36 -1.09 -6.64
C SER A 145 -8.75 -1.45 -5.29
N HIS A 146 -9.26 -2.50 -4.64
CA HIS A 146 -8.78 -2.93 -3.32
C HIS A 146 -7.71 -4.03 -3.46
N PHE A 147 -6.44 -3.63 -3.60
CA PHE A 147 -5.32 -4.57 -3.65
C PHE A 147 -4.51 -4.56 -2.35
N ASP A 148 -4.11 -5.74 -1.86
CA ASP A 148 -3.24 -5.90 -0.67
C ASP A 148 -1.95 -5.06 -0.76
N ARG A 149 -1.37 -4.97 -1.95
CA ARG A 149 -0.13 -4.21 -2.18
C ARG A 149 -0.26 -2.71 -1.88
N TYR A 150 -1.48 -2.18 -1.79
CA TYR A 150 -1.70 -0.79 -1.47
C TYR A 150 -1.55 -0.50 0.02
N VAL A 151 -1.75 -1.48 0.91
CA VAL A 151 -1.55 -1.27 2.35
C VAL A 151 -0.10 -1.48 2.80
N LEU A 152 0.76 -2.09 1.96
CA LEU A 152 2.15 -2.40 2.29
C LEU A 152 2.96 -1.21 2.86
N PRO A 153 2.85 0.03 2.36
CA PRO A 153 3.61 1.14 2.92
C PRO A 153 3.16 1.55 4.34
N LEU A 154 1.94 1.20 4.77
CA LEU A 154 1.46 1.45 6.14
C LEU A 154 2.06 0.44 7.13
N VAL A 155 2.29 -0.81 6.71
CA VAL A 155 2.78 -1.91 7.55
C VAL A 155 4.00 -1.54 8.39
N PRO A 156 5.12 -1.01 7.84
CA PRO A 156 6.28 -0.68 8.65
C PRO A 156 6.02 0.44 9.66
N VAL A 157 5.19 1.43 9.31
CA VAL A 157 4.86 2.56 10.19
C VAL A 157 3.96 2.11 11.34
N LEU A 158 2.95 1.29 11.04
CA LEU A 158 2.10 0.64 12.03
C LEU A 158 2.91 -0.31 12.93
N GLY A 159 3.88 -1.04 12.37
CA GLY A 159 4.80 -1.89 13.12
C GLY A 159 5.65 -1.08 14.12
N VAL A 160 6.18 0.08 13.72
CA VAL A 160 6.89 0.99 14.64
C VAL A 160 5.96 1.50 15.75
N LEU A 161 4.71 1.84 15.42
CA LEU A 161 3.71 2.27 16.40
C LEU A 161 3.33 1.14 17.36
N ALA A 162 3.24 -0.10 16.91
CA ALA A 162 2.98 -1.26 17.76
C ALA A 162 4.18 -1.56 18.68
N GLY A 163 5.40 -1.54 18.14
CA GLY A 163 6.63 -1.83 18.86
C GLY A 163 7.08 -0.76 19.85
N ARG A 164 6.41 0.39 19.89
CA ARG A 164 6.75 1.50 20.80
C ARG A 164 6.61 1.14 22.28
N PHE A 165 5.80 0.11 22.59
CA PHE A 165 5.62 -0.37 23.94
C PHE A 165 6.53 -1.58 24.16
N THR A 166 7.68 -1.36 24.79
CA THR A 166 8.66 -2.44 25.02
C THR A 166 8.04 -3.65 25.74
N SER A 167 7.09 -3.41 26.64
CA SER A 167 6.35 -4.46 27.36
C SER A 167 5.42 -5.28 26.45
N PHE A 168 4.92 -4.72 25.34
CA PHE A 168 4.08 -5.43 24.39
C PHE A 168 4.86 -6.02 23.21
N ALA A 169 6.13 -5.64 22.99
CA ALA A 169 6.95 -6.17 21.91
C ALA A 169 6.92 -7.71 21.78
N PRO A 170 7.11 -8.53 22.83
CA PRO A 170 7.02 -9.98 22.71
C PRO A 170 5.61 -10.46 22.34
N VAL A 171 4.58 -9.80 22.88
CA VAL A 171 3.18 -10.08 22.56
C VAL A 171 2.88 -9.74 21.10
N THR A 172 3.30 -8.56 20.62
CA THR A 172 3.15 -8.13 19.23
C THR A 172 3.85 -9.10 18.27
N LEU A 173 5.07 -9.55 18.59
CA LEU A 173 5.78 -10.55 17.80
C LEU A 173 5.04 -11.89 17.76
N LEU A 174 4.48 -12.33 18.90
CA LEU A 174 3.68 -13.55 18.97
C LEU A 174 2.37 -13.41 18.17
N LEU A 175 1.73 -12.23 18.18
CA LEU A 175 0.53 -11.97 17.40
C LEU A 175 0.79 -11.99 15.89
N LEU A 176 2.00 -11.64 15.42
CA LEU A 176 2.38 -11.73 14.00
C LEU A 176 2.52 -13.18 13.51
N VAL A 177 2.58 -14.17 14.41
CA VAL A 177 2.54 -15.60 14.02
C VAL A 177 1.19 -15.95 13.38
N VAL A 178 0.11 -15.27 13.77
CA VAL A 178 -1.24 -15.51 13.23
C VAL A 178 -1.34 -15.19 11.73
N PRO A 179 -1.08 -13.95 11.26
CA PRO A 179 -1.12 -13.65 9.83
C PRO A 179 -0.06 -14.45 9.05
N PHE A 180 1.11 -14.72 9.65
CA PHE A 180 2.09 -15.60 9.04
C PHE A 180 1.54 -17.01 8.79
N ALA A 181 0.88 -17.62 9.78
CA ALA A 181 0.28 -18.93 9.62
C ALA A 181 -0.84 -18.96 8.56
N TRP A 182 -1.62 -17.88 8.42
CA TRP A 182 -2.61 -17.72 7.35
C TRP A 182 -1.92 -17.73 5.98
N THR A 183 -0.92 -16.86 5.77
CA THR A 183 -0.21 -16.78 4.48
C THR A 183 0.46 -18.09 4.06
N VAL A 184 0.98 -18.86 5.03
CA VAL A 184 1.57 -20.19 4.76
C VAL A 184 0.51 -21.20 4.34
N ARG A 185 -0.69 -21.16 4.95
CA ARG A 185 -1.79 -22.06 4.57
C ARG A 185 -2.30 -21.74 3.16
N ASP A 186 -2.55 -20.47 2.87
CA ASP A 186 -3.03 -20.04 1.54
C ASP A 186 -2.04 -20.43 0.44
N THR A 187 -0.74 -20.23 0.68
CA THR A 187 0.30 -20.61 -0.29
C THR A 187 0.33 -22.12 -0.54
N ARG A 188 0.06 -22.93 0.49
CA ARG A 188 -0.02 -24.40 0.35
C ARG A 188 -1.23 -24.81 -0.49
N GLU A 189 -2.40 -24.24 -0.22
CA GLU A 189 -3.62 -24.51 -1.00
C GLU A 189 -3.45 -24.12 -2.48
N LEU A 190 -2.76 -23.01 -2.77
CA LEU A 190 -2.42 -22.59 -4.13
C LEU A 190 -1.41 -23.51 -4.82
N THR A 191 -0.51 -24.15 -4.06
CA THR A 191 0.47 -25.11 -4.60
C THR A 191 -0.17 -26.47 -4.88
N GLU A 192 -1.18 -26.85 -4.09
CA GLU A 192 -1.95 -28.09 -4.30
C GLU A 192 -2.95 -27.96 -5.46
N THR A 193 -3.42 -26.75 -5.74
CA THR A 193 -4.28 -26.46 -6.89
C THR A 193 -3.42 -26.22 -8.13
N ASP A 194 -3.11 -27.30 -8.87
CA ASP A 194 -2.29 -27.25 -10.09
C ASP A 194 -2.98 -26.44 -11.21
N THR A 195 -2.85 -25.12 -11.10
CA THR A 195 -3.42 -24.14 -12.02
C THR A 195 -2.75 -24.27 -13.40
N GLY A 196 -1.50 -24.77 -13.43
CA GLY A 196 -0.77 -25.10 -14.64
C GLY A 196 -1.43 -26.26 -15.39
N ALA A 197 -1.78 -27.35 -14.71
CA ALA A 197 -2.52 -28.45 -15.31
C ALA A 197 -3.91 -28.01 -15.82
N LEU A 198 -4.62 -27.14 -15.10
CA LEU A 198 -5.91 -26.61 -15.52
C LEU A 198 -5.82 -25.70 -16.76
N ILE A 199 -4.79 -24.87 -16.86
CA ILE A 199 -4.55 -24.01 -18.04
C ILE A 199 -4.11 -24.87 -19.23
N VAL A 200 -3.25 -25.87 -19.03
CA VAL A 200 -2.82 -26.80 -20.09
C VAL A 200 -4.01 -27.59 -20.61
N VAL A 201 -4.85 -28.13 -19.73
CA VAL A 201 -6.08 -28.84 -20.12
C VAL A 201 -7.06 -27.92 -20.83
N PHE A 202 -7.18 -26.66 -20.41
CA PHE A 202 -8.03 -25.67 -21.06
C PHE A 202 -7.52 -25.32 -22.47
N VAL A 203 -6.23 -25.01 -22.62
CA VAL A 203 -5.59 -24.69 -23.91
C VAL A 203 -5.60 -25.89 -24.86
N GLU A 204 -5.38 -27.10 -24.33
CA GLU A 204 -5.39 -28.33 -25.11
C GLU A 204 -6.81 -28.71 -25.56
N ARG A 205 -7.83 -28.36 -24.78
CA ARG A 205 -9.25 -28.49 -25.16
C ARG A 205 -9.65 -27.48 -26.23
N GLU A 206 -9.13 -26.26 -26.16
CA GLU A 206 -9.35 -25.20 -27.16
C GLU A 206 -8.70 -25.55 -28.50
N ALA A 207 -7.47 -26.08 -28.46
CA ALA A 207 -6.71 -26.50 -29.65
C ALA A 207 -7.34 -27.69 -30.39
N ARG A 208 -8.21 -28.47 -29.73
CA ARG A 208 -8.89 -29.65 -30.32
C ARG A 208 -10.26 -29.34 -30.96
N GLY A 209 -10.67 -28.07 -31.06
CA GLY A 209 -11.67 -27.63 -32.04
C GLY A 209 -13.15 -27.84 -31.67
N ALA A 210 -13.61 -27.29 -30.55
CA ALA A 210 -15.04 -27.11 -30.29
C ALA A 210 -15.44 -25.64 -30.54
N ALA A 211 -16.29 -25.40 -31.54
CA ALA A 211 -16.86 -24.09 -31.82
C ALA A 211 -17.75 -23.59 -30.66
N PHE A 212 -17.65 -22.29 -30.37
CA PHE A 212 -18.38 -21.55 -29.34
C PHE A 212 -19.90 -21.79 -29.35
N PRO A 213 -20.50 -21.79 -28.13
CA PRO A 213 -21.50 -20.79 -27.79
C PRO A 213 -20.89 -19.80 -26.78
N GLY A 214 -21.21 -18.51 -26.92
CA GLY A 214 -20.55 -17.36 -26.28
C GLY A 214 -20.24 -17.46 -24.77
N PRO A 215 -19.31 -16.63 -24.27
CA PRO A 215 -18.56 -16.83 -23.01
C PRO A 215 -19.33 -16.65 -21.69
N TRP A 216 -20.67 -16.61 -21.68
CA TRP A 216 -21.44 -16.19 -20.49
C TRP A 216 -22.44 -17.20 -19.94
N VAL A 217 -22.60 -18.39 -20.51
CA VAL A 217 -23.70 -19.31 -20.11
C VAL A 217 -23.29 -20.35 -19.03
N ALA A 218 -22.00 -20.59 -18.78
CA ALA A 218 -21.58 -21.73 -17.95
C ALA A 218 -21.36 -21.43 -16.45
N LEU A 219 -21.27 -20.16 -16.03
CA LEU A 219 -20.98 -19.82 -14.62
C LEU A 219 -22.20 -19.89 -13.69
N HIS A 220 -23.41 -20.15 -14.20
CA HIS A 220 -24.63 -20.25 -13.38
C HIS A 220 -24.98 -21.65 -12.86
N ARG A 221 -24.08 -22.64 -12.96
CA ARG A 221 -24.30 -23.98 -12.38
C ARG A 221 -23.11 -24.47 -11.56
N LEU A 222 -22.92 -23.88 -10.39
CA LEU A 222 -22.36 -24.63 -9.27
C LEU A 222 -23.52 -24.95 -8.30
N PRO A 223 -23.68 -26.21 -7.86
CA PRO A 223 -24.72 -26.57 -6.92
C PRO A 223 -24.36 -26.01 -5.54
N SER A 224 -25.30 -25.26 -4.95
CA SER A 224 -25.27 -24.92 -3.53
C SER A 224 -25.10 -26.20 -2.70
N ARG A 225 -23.95 -26.36 -2.05
CA ARG A 225 -23.80 -27.34 -0.97
C ARG A 225 -23.81 -26.59 0.37
N ARG A 226 -24.72 -27.08 1.20
CA ARG A 226 -24.96 -26.73 2.60
C ARG A 226 -23.74 -27.03 3.46
#